data_AF-A0A927VNV6-F1
#
_entry.id   AF-A0A927VNV6-F1
#
_cell.length_a   1.000
_cell.length_b   1.000
_cell.length_c   1.000
_cell.angle_alpha   90.00
_cell.angle_beta   90.00
_cell.angle_gamma   90.00
#
_symmetry.space_group_name_H-M   'P 1'
#
loop_
_entity.id
_entity.type
_entity.pdbx_description
1 polymer ?
#
loop_
_entity_poly.entity_id
_entity_poly.type
_entity_poly.pdbx_seq_one_letter_code
_entity_poly.pdbx_strand_id
1 'polypeptide(L)'
;MNRETDIFQLITGNPQLVVLVNLETGEEEHYLDSGAFGPMDAAFTGLNLFERTVRYANEYVTPKDREDFLRQMSPEALKTAALEGRVTEVCYTAVLDGKEQHLTTRYIPFCQEPIMAIKTVCFS
;
A
#
# COMPACT_ATOMS: atom_id res chain seq x y z
N MET A 1 -14.60 -14.26 -16.01
CA MET A 1 -13.34 -13.47 -15.98
C MET A 1 -12.71 -13.70 -14.62
N ASN A 2 -11.41 -14.01 -14.54
CA ASN A 2 -10.75 -14.35 -13.27
C ASN A 2 -10.09 -13.09 -12.69
N ARG A 3 -10.69 -12.53 -11.64
CA ARG A 3 -10.27 -11.27 -10.99
C ARG A 3 -8.80 -11.27 -10.58
N GLU A 4 -8.30 -12.40 -10.11
CA GLU A 4 -6.89 -12.57 -9.74
C GLU A 4 -5.96 -12.40 -10.95
N THR A 5 -6.33 -13.00 -12.09
CA THR A 5 -5.58 -12.85 -13.35
C THR A 5 -5.55 -11.40 -13.81
N ASP A 6 -6.68 -10.69 -13.71
CA ASP A 6 -6.78 -9.28 -14.10
C ASP A 6 -5.90 -8.39 -13.20
N ILE A 7 -5.81 -8.68 -11.90
CA ILE A 7 -4.93 -7.98 -10.95
C ILE A 7 -3.47 -8.15 -11.33
N PHE A 8 -3.00 -9.39 -11.49
CA PHE A 8 -1.59 -9.66 -11.77
C PHE A 8 -1.13 -9.14 -13.13
N GLN A 9 -2.02 -9.00 -14.11
CA GLN A 9 -1.70 -8.41 -15.41
C GLN A 9 -1.37 -6.91 -15.35
N LEU A 10 -1.90 -6.19 -14.35
CA LEU A 10 -1.66 -4.76 -14.16
C LEU A 10 -0.37 -4.46 -13.37
N ILE A 11 0.19 -5.49 -12.73
CA ILE A 11 1.37 -5.36 -11.87
C ILE A 11 2.64 -5.46 -12.70
N THR A 12 3.59 -4.58 -12.40
CA THR A 12 4.94 -4.64 -12.97
C THR A 12 5.97 -4.85 -11.86
N GLY A 13 7.06 -5.55 -12.18
CA GLY A 13 8.11 -5.90 -11.21
C GLY A 13 7.78 -7.13 -10.37
N ASN A 14 8.51 -7.30 -9.26
CA ASN A 14 8.39 -8.44 -8.35
C ASN A 14 8.00 -7.93 -6.96
N PRO A 15 6.71 -7.60 -6.73
CA PRO A 15 6.27 -7.12 -5.43
C PRO A 15 6.38 -8.19 -4.35
N GLN A 16 6.66 -7.75 -3.13
CA GLN A 16 6.63 -8.58 -1.92
C GLN A 16 5.24 -8.60 -1.27
N LEU A 17 4.37 -7.66 -1.64
CA LEU A 17 2.99 -7.58 -1.19
C LEU A 17 2.10 -7.15 -2.36
N VAL A 18 0.97 -7.84 -2.56
CA VAL A 18 -0.11 -7.46 -3.48
C VAL A 18 -1.44 -7.53 -2.74
N VAL A 19 -2.10 -6.39 -2.65
CA VAL A 19 -3.39 -6.24 -1.95
C VAL A 19 -4.35 -5.48 -2.83
N LEU A 20 -5.58 -5.93 -2.93
CA LEU A 20 -6.67 -5.14 -3.48
C LEU A 20 -7.33 -4.35 -2.36
N VAL A 21 -7.44 -3.05 -2.53
CA VAL A 21 -7.89 -2.12 -1.50
C VAL A 21 -9.17 -1.43 -1.94
N ASN A 22 -10.19 -1.42 -1.09
CA ASN A 22 -11.30 -0.49 -1.21
C ASN A 22 -10.88 0.86 -0.61
N LEU A 23 -10.69 1.88 -1.45
CA LEU A 23 -10.24 3.18 -0.99
C LEU A 23 -11.33 3.93 -0.22
N GLU A 24 -12.60 3.55 -0.33
CA GLU A 24 -13.69 4.16 0.42
C GLU A 24 -13.73 3.68 1.87
N THR A 25 -13.56 2.37 2.09
CA THR A 25 -13.66 1.73 3.41
C THR A 25 -12.32 1.42 4.06
N GLY A 26 -11.24 1.36 3.27
CA GLY A 26 -9.93 0.88 3.71
C GLY A 26 -9.85 -0.63 3.90
N GLU A 27 -10.86 -1.39 3.44
CA GLU A 27 -10.85 -2.86 3.46
C GLU A 27 -9.88 -3.43 2.43
N GLU A 28 -9.32 -4.59 2.74
CA GLU A 28 -8.21 -5.18 2.00
C GLU A 28 -8.45 -6.66 1.71
N GLU A 29 -8.08 -7.08 0.50
CA GLU A 29 -8.04 -8.47 0.07
C GLU A 29 -6.60 -8.79 -0.37
N HIS A 30 -5.92 -9.69 0.34
CA HIS A 30 -4.52 -10.01 0.10
C HIS A 30 -4.39 -11.14 -0.94
N TYR A 31 -3.57 -10.91 -1.97
CA TYR A 31 -3.32 -11.88 -3.06
C TYR A 31 -1.90 -12.45 -3.02
N LEU A 32 -0.92 -11.64 -2.59
CA LEU A 32 0.45 -12.08 -2.40
C LEU A 32 1.00 -11.43 -1.15
N ASP A 33 1.60 -12.25 -0.29
CA ASP A 33 2.38 -11.81 0.86
C ASP A 33 3.60 -12.74 0.98
N SER A 34 4.79 -12.21 0.73
CA SER A 34 6.03 -12.98 0.81
C SER A 34 6.48 -13.24 2.25
N GLY A 35 5.78 -12.69 3.24
CA GLY A 35 6.19 -12.70 4.64
C GLY A 35 7.37 -11.78 4.93
N ALA A 36 7.86 -11.01 3.94
CA ALA A 36 8.98 -10.10 4.11
C ALA A 36 8.69 -8.94 5.08
N PHE A 37 7.41 -8.70 5.38
CA PHE A 37 6.95 -7.70 6.35
C PHE A 37 6.67 -8.31 7.75
N GLY A 38 6.85 -9.62 7.92
CA GLY A 38 7.07 -10.28 9.22
C GLY A 38 6.03 -9.99 10.33
N PRO A 39 6.43 -9.93 11.62
CA PRO A 39 5.55 -9.82 12.79
C PRO A 39 4.67 -8.56 12.87
N MET A 40 4.79 -7.65 11.90
CA MET A 40 4.06 -6.39 11.85
C MET A 40 2.54 -6.59 11.82
N ASP A 41 2.06 -7.67 11.19
CA ASP A 41 0.62 -7.93 10.99
C ASP A 41 -0.17 -8.10 12.30
N ALA A 42 0.45 -8.66 13.34
CA ALA A 42 -0.22 -8.83 14.64
C ALA A 42 -0.49 -7.47 15.31
N ALA A 43 0.41 -6.50 15.13
CA ALA A 43 0.25 -5.16 15.70
C ALA A 43 -0.88 -4.36 15.02
N PHE A 44 -1.24 -4.73 13.79
CA PHE A 44 -2.22 -4.02 12.96
C PHE A 44 -3.56 -4.76 12.81
N THR A 45 -3.75 -5.88 13.50
CA THR A 45 -5.00 -6.64 13.44
C THR A 45 -6.20 -5.77 13.85
N GLY A 46 -7.24 -5.76 13.01
CA GLY A 46 -8.48 -5.01 13.26
C GLY A 46 -8.45 -3.54 12.80
N LEU A 47 -7.33 -3.05 12.28
CA LEU A 47 -7.26 -1.71 11.67
C LEU A 47 -7.56 -1.77 10.18
N ASN A 48 -8.22 -0.74 9.66
CA ASN A 48 -8.31 -0.55 8.21
C ASN A 48 -6.98 -0.04 7.63
N LEU A 49 -6.86 0.00 6.30
CA LEU A 49 -5.65 0.45 5.62
C LEU A 49 -5.15 1.81 6.15
N PHE A 50 -6.04 2.78 6.34
CA PHE A 50 -5.67 4.16 6.64
C PHE A 50 -5.16 4.31 8.07
N GLU A 51 -5.84 3.68 9.02
CA GLU A 51 -5.41 3.59 10.41
C GLU A 51 -4.05 2.88 10.51
N ARG A 52 -3.90 1.76 9.79
CA ARG A 52 -2.65 1.00 9.72
C ARG A 52 -1.53 1.85 9.11
N THR A 53 -1.82 2.61 8.06
CA THR A 53 -0.85 3.49 7.38
C THR A 53 -0.33 4.57 8.31
N VAL A 54 -1.21 5.22 9.07
CA VAL A 54 -0.80 6.26 10.03
C VAL A 54 0.10 5.66 11.11
N ARG A 55 -0.28 4.52 11.67
CA ARG A 55 0.51 3.84 12.70
C ARG A 55 1.85 3.36 12.15
N TYR A 56 1.85 2.74 10.97
CA TYR A 56 3.06 2.32 10.26
C TYR A 56 4.02 3.48 10.02
N ALA A 57 3.52 4.63 9.57
CA ALA A 57 4.33 5.82 9.35
C ALA A 57 5.01 6.32 10.62
N ASN A 58 4.30 6.27 11.74
CA ASN A 58 4.82 6.73 13.03
C ASN A 58 5.84 5.77 13.63
N GLU A 59 5.64 4.46 13.46
CA GLU A 59 6.50 3.42 14.02
C GLU A 59 7.74 3.14 13.15
N TYR A 60 7.59 3.05 11.83
CA TYR A 60 8.62 2.50 10.95
C TYR A 60 9.17 3.52 9.95
N VAL A 61 8.37 4.44 9.43
CA VAL A 61 8.86 5.41 8.44
C VAL A 61 9.76 6.45 9.09
N THR A 62 10.92 6.68 8.47
CA THR A 62 11.92 7.63 8.98
C THR A 62 11.33 9.04 9.11
N PRO A 63 11.77 9.86 10.08
CA PRO A 63 11.25 11.21 10.25
C PRO A 63 11.36 12.09 8.99
N LYS A 64 12.38 11.84 8.16
CA LYS A 64 12.62 12.56 6.90
C LYS A 64 11.49 12.34 5.88
N ASP A 65 11.00 11.12 5.78
CA ASP A 65 10.03 10.73 4.74
C ASP A 65 8.58 10.71 5.27
N ARG A 66 8.38 10.71 6.60
CA ARG A 66 7.09 10.50 7.26
C ARG A 66 5.99 11.47 6.84
N GLU A 67 6.28 12.77 6.83
CA GLU A 67 5.26 13.78 6.52
C GLU A 67 4.76 13.63 5.07
N ASP A 68 5.69 13.46 4.14
CA ASP A 68 5.35 13.29 2.73
C ASP A 68 4.65 11.95 2.47
N PHE A 69 5.11 10.88 3.12
CA PHE A 69 4.46 9.58 3.09
C PHE A 69 2.99 9.68 3.54
N LEU A 70 2.71 10.29 4.69
CA LEU A 70 1.35 10.45 5.22
C LEU A 70 0.46 11.27 4.28
N ARG A 71 1.02 12.34 3.70
CA ARG A 71 0.30 13.19 2.74
C ARG A 71 -0.09 12.41 1.49
N GLN A 72 0.85 11.68 0.90
CA GLN A 72 0.64 10.91 -0.34
C GLN A 72 -0.25 9.68 -0.13
N MET A 73 -0.18 9.07 1.05
CA MET A 73 -0.97 7.89 1.41
C MET A 73 -2.33 8.22 2.03
N SER A 74 -2.71 9.51 2.08
CA SER A 74 -4.01 9.93 2.60
C SER A 74 -5.17 9.35 1.77
N PRO A 75 -6.32 9.03 2.39
CA PRO A 75 -7.50 8.55 1.67
C PRO A 75 -7.87 9.46 0.50
N GLU A 76 -7.85 10.78 0.71
CA GLU A 76 -8.23 11.77 -0.28
C GLU A 76 -7.27 11.79 -1.48
N ALA A 77 -5.96 11.72 -1.22
CA ALA A 77 -4.96 11.68 -2.29
C ALA A 77 -5.09 10.41 -3.13
N LEU A 78 -5.21 9.25 -2.49
CA LEU A 78 -5.34 7.96 -3.17
C LEU A 78 -6.65 7.88 -3.97
N LYS A 79 -7.78 8.30 -3.40
CA LYS A 79 -9.07 8.35 -4.11
C LYS A 79 -9.00 9.26 -5.33
N THR A 80 -8.45 10.46 -5.19
CA THR A 80 -8.33 11.42 -6.29
C THR A 80 -7.48 10.84 -7.41
N ALA A 81 -6.32 10.27 -7.10
CA ALA A 81 -5.46 9.63 -8.10
C ALA A 81 -6.17 8.46 -8.81
N ALA A 82 -6.88 7.61 -8.05
CA ALA A 82 -7.61 6.47 -8.61
C ALA A 82 -8.73 6.90 -9.57
N LEU A 83 -9.51 7.93 -9.21
CA LEU A 83 -10.57 8.49 -10.05
C LEU A 83 -10.02 9.13 -11.32
N GLU A 84 -8.84 9.74 -11.25
CA GLU A 84 -8.12 10.31 -12.39
C GLU A 84 -7.37 9.25 -13.23
N GLY A 85 -7.43 7.97 -12.85
CA GLY A 85 -6.73 6.89 -13.54
C GLY A 85 -5.20 6.95 -13.41
N ARG A 86 -4.67 7.63 -12.38
CA ARG A 86 -3.24 7.79 -12.14
C ARG A 86 -2.72 6.75 -11.15
N VAL A 87 -1.56 6.18 -11.48
CA VAL A 87 -0.79 5.36 -10.53
C VAL A 87 -0.11 6.30 -9.53
N THR A 88 -0.34 6.07 -8.24
CA THR A 88 0.43 6.71 -7.17
C THR A 88 1.64 5.85 -6.86
N GLU A 89 2.84 6.44 -6.86
CA GLU A 89 4.08 5.78 -6.43
C GLU A 89 4.68 6.58 -5.28
N VAL A 90 4.90 5.92 -4.14
CA VAL A 90 5.48 6.50 -2.94
C VAL A 90 6.76 5.76 -2.60
N CYS A 91 7.88 6.45 -2.68
CA CYS A 91 9.19 5.95 -2.29
C CYS A 91 9.55 6.51 -0.91
N TYR A 92 9.95 5.65 0.02
CA TYR A 92 10.26 6.04 1.39
C TYR A 92 11.24 5.08 2.04
N THR A 93 11.86 5.53 3.12
CA THR A 93 12.74 4.74 3.97
C THR A 93 12.00 4.33 5.24
N ALA A 94 12.02 3.05 5.55
CA ALA A 94 11.49 2.51 6.80
C ALA A 94 12.55 1.73 7.57
N VAL A 95 12.46 1.74 8.90
CA VAL A 95 13.32 0.95 9.79
C VAL A 95 12.58 -0.35 10.12
N LEU A 96 12.93 -1.45 9.45
CA LEU A 96 12.35 -2.77 9.68
C LEU A 96 13.40 -3.68 10.33
N ASP A 97 13.06 -4.32 11.45
CA ASP A 97 14.00 -5.13 12.26
C ASP A 97 15.32 -4.41 12.57
N GLY A 98 15.25 -3.10 12.85
CA GLY A 98 16.40 -2.25 13.15
C GLY A 98 17.27 -1.89 11.95
N LYS A 99 16.87 -2.25 10.73
CA LYS A 99 17.59 -1.92 9.48
C LYS A 99 16.78 -0.96 8.64
N GLU A 100 17.45 0.05 8.10
CA GLU A 100 16.85 0.90 7.07
C GLU A 100 16.63 0.12 5.79
N GLN A 101 15.43 0.24 5.24
CA GLN A 101 14.97 -0.40 4.01
C GLN A 101 14.35 0.69 3.15
N HIS A 102 14.74 0.72 1.87
CA HIS A 102 14.08 1.56 0.88
C HIS A 102 12.92 0.79 0.28
N LEU A 103 11.74 1.41 0.29
CA LEU A 103 10.50 0.79 -0.13
C LEU A 103 9.83 1.67 -1.18
N THR A 104 9.26 1.02 -2.18
CA THR A 104 8.33 1.62 -3.12
C THR A 104 6.96 1.00 -2.90
N THR A 105 5.98 1.82 -2.57
CA THR A 105 4.57 1.43 -2.57
C THR A 105 3.86 2.05 -3.77
N ARG A 106 3.09 1.26 -4.51
CA ARG A 106 2.25 1.75 -5.61
C ARG A 106 0.79 1.48 -5.34
N TYR A 107 -0.07 2.39 -5.78
CA TYR A 107 -1.51 2.19 -5.88
C TYR A 107 -1.90 2.32 -7.35
N ILE A 108 -2.32 1.21 -7.94
CA ILE A 108 -2.73 1.12 -9.34
C ILE A 108 -4.26 1.13 -9.39
N PRO A 109 -4.90 2.07 -10.11
CA PRO A 109 -6.36 2.10 -10.21
C PRO A 109 -6.92 0.79 -10.79
N PHE A 110 -7.98 0.25 -10.19
CA PHE A 110 -8.58 -1.02 -10.60
C PHE A 110 -10.08 -0.91 -10.92
N CYS A 111 -10.85 -0.22 -10.08
CA CYS A 111 -12.28 0.00 -10.27
C CYS A 111 -12.69 1.39 -9.74
N GLN A 112 -13.74 1.98 -10.29
CA GLN A 112 -14.27 3.28 -9.84
C GLN A 112 -15.53 3.16 -8.97
N GLU A 113 -16.27 2.04 -9.05
CA GLU A 113 -17.46 1.79 -8.21
C GLU A 113 -17.48 0.32 -7.73
N PRO A 114 -17.12 0.04 -6.47
CA PRO A 114 -16.47 0.94 -5.51
C PRO A 114 -15.09 1.40 -6.00
N ILE A 115 -14.53 2.46 -5.39
CA ILE A 115 -13.20 2.96 -5.75
C ILE A 115 -12.14 1.98 -5.22
N MET A 116 -11.58 1.17 -6.11
CA MET A 116 -10.59 0.14 -5.77
C MET A 116 -9.24 0.43 -6.39
N ALA A 117 -8.17 0.11 -5.65
CA ALA A 117 -6.81 0.16 -6.15
C ALA A 117 -6.03 -1.10 -5.76
N ILE A 118 -5.13 -1.54 -6.63
CA ILE A 118 -4.15 -2.57 -6.33
C ILE A 118 -2.96 -1.89 -5.66
N LYS A 119 -2.74 -2.21 -4.38
CA LYS A 119 -1.56 -1.84 -3.63
C LYS A 119 -0.46 -2.86 -3.87
N THR A 120 0.72 -2.40 -4.26
CA THR A 120 1.93 -3.23 -4.34
C THR A 120 3.05 -2.63 -3.50
N VAL A 121 3.86 -3.46 -2.83
CA VAL A 121 5.06 -3.01 -2.11
C VAL A 121 6.29 -3.77 -2.62
N CYS A 122 7.35 -3.03 -2.92
CA CYS A 122 8.63 -3.55 -3.36
C CYS A 122 9.77 -3.00 -2.48
N PHE A 123 10.81 -3.80 -2.23
CA PHE A 123 12.12 -3.26 -1.84
C PHE A 123 12.77 -2.56 -3.05
N SER A 124 13.28 -1.35 -2.83
CA SER A 124 13.97 -0.54 -3.84
C SER A 124 15.47 -0.78 -3.85
#